data_AF-A0A971KMB9-F1
#
_entry.id   AF-A0A971KMB9-F1
#
_cell.length_a   1.000
_cell.length_b   1.000
_cell.length_c   1.000
_cell.angle_alpha   90.00
_cell.angle_beta   90.00
_cell.angle_gamma   90.00
#
_symmetry.space_group_name_H-M   'P 1'
#
loop_
_entity.id
_entity.type
_entity.pdbx_description
1 polymer ?
#
loop_
_entity_poly.entity_id
_entity_poly.type
_entity_poly.pdbx_seq_one_letter_code
_entity_poly.pdbx_strand_id
1 'polypeptide(L)' 'MRIEVDARGQACPKPVIMTKKELDNIKNGIVTTIVDNE' A
#
# COMPACT_ATOMS: atom_id res chain seq x y z
N MET A 1 2.69 3.72 -14.58
CA MET A 1 3.33 2.68 -13.75
C MET A 1 2.32 2.19 -12.72
N ARG A 2 2.28 0.90 -12.43
CA ARG A 2 1.42 0.32 -11.38
C ARG A 2 2.31 -0.33 -10.32
N ILE A 3 2.09 0.02 -9.06
CA ILE A 3 2.80 -0.54 -7.91
C ILE A 3 1.77 -1.28 -7.06
N GLU A 4 2.06 -2.52 -6.72
CA GLU A 4 1.24 -3.31 -5.79
C GLU A 4 1.94 -3.43 -4.44
N VAL A 5 1.19 -3.17 -3.37
CA VAL A 5 1.63 -3.30 -1.98
C VAL A 5 0.79 -4.39 -1.32
N ASP A 6 1.41 -5.51 -0.98
CA ASP A 6 0.75 -6.55 -0.20
C ASP A 6 0.87 -6.23 1.30
N ALA A 7 -0.27 -5.93 1.92
CA ALA A 7 -0.38 -5.62 3.34
C ALA A 7 -1.30 -6.60 4.08
N ARG A 8 -1.51 -7.80 3.53
CA ARG A 8 -2.18 -8.89 4.25
C ARG A 8 -1.42 -9.27 5.53
N GLY A 9 -2.15 -9.60 6.58
CA GLY A 9 -1.67 -9.91 7.93
C GLY A 9 -1.13 -8.69 8.69
N GLN A 10 -1.26 -7.48 8.13
CA GLN A 10 -0.79 -6.26 8.77
C GLN A 10 -1.96 -5.54 9.44
N ALA A 11 -1.95 -5.52 10.78
CA ALA A 11 -2.93 -4.77 11.54
C ALA A 11 -2.80 -3.24 11.31
N CYS A 12 -3.92 -2.54 11.45
CA CYS A 12 -3.95 -1.08 11.46
C CYS A 12 -2.97 -0.50 12.50
N PRO A 13 -2.17 0.55 12.18
CA PRO A 13 -2.21 1.40 10.99
C PRO A 13 -1.25 0.99 9.86
N LYS A 14 -0.68 -0.21 9.91
CA LYS A 14 0.47 -0.57 9.09
C LYS A 14 0.19 -0.61 7.56
N PRO A 15 -0.95 -1.13 7.07
CA PRO A 15 -1.28 -1.07 5.64
C PRO A 15 -1.30 0.35 5.07
N VAL A 16 -1.78 1.31 5.85
CA VAL A 16 -1.87 2.73 5.45
C VAL A 16 -0.47 3.32 5.29
N ILE A 17 0.41 3.07 6.26
CA ILE A 17 1.78 3.56 6.24
C ILE A 17 2.56 2.99 5.04
N MET A 18 2.39 1.70 4.75
CA MET A 18 3.04 1.05 3.61
C MET A 18 2.59 1.68 2.28
N THR A 19 1.28 1.89 2.12
CA THR A 19 0.72 2.56 0.93
C THR A 19 1.27 3.98 0.77
N LYS A 20 1.32 4.74 1.87
CA LYS A 20 1.80 6.12 1.86
C LYS A 20 3.26 6.23 1.44
N LYS A 21 4.12 5.31 1.89
CA LYS A 21 5.53 5.27 1.48
C LYS A 21 5.69 5.13 -0.03
N GLU A 22 4.93 4.24 -0.66
CA GLU A 22 4.98 4.09 -2.12
C GLU A 22 4.38 5.30 -2.85
N LEU A 23 3.32 5.89 -2.31
CA LEU A 23 2.75 7.14 -2.85
C LEU A 23 3.74 8.31 -2.78
N ASP A 24 4.55 8.40 -1.73
CA ASP A 24 5.55 9.48 -1.58
C ASP A 24 6.76 9.27 -2.50
N ASN A 25 7.05 8.03 -2.90
CA ASN A 25 8.16 7.68 -3.78
C ASN A 25 7.81 7.70 -5.28
N ILE A 26 6.52 7.72 -5.65
CA ILE A 26 6.10 7.67 -7.05
C ILE A 26 5.88 9.07 -7.63
N LYS A 27 6.46 9.34 -8.81
CA LYS A 27 6.24 10.61 -9.54
C LYS A 27 4.89 10.66 -10.26
N ASN A 28 4.46 9.53 -10.85
CA ASN A 28 3.15 9.36 -11.47
C ASN A 28 2.78 7.86 -11.57
N GLY A 29 1.50 7.54 -11.50
CA GLY A 29 1.01 6.15 -11.60
C GLY A 29 -0.10 5.83 -10.60
N ILE A 30 -0.34 4.54 -10.40
CA ILE A 30 -1.36 4.01 -9.48
C ILE A 30 -0.69 3.08 -8.49
N VAL A 31 -0.99 3.25 -7.20
CA VAL A 31 -0.64 2.31 -6.13
C VAL A 31 -1.90 1.53 -5.76
N THR A 32 -1.81 0.21 -5.77
CA THR A 32 -2.88 -0.70 -5.34
C THR A 32 -2.40 -1.46 -4.11
N THR A 33 -3.10 -1.32 -2.99
CA THR A 33 -2.76 -2.05 -1.76
C THR A 33 -3.75 -3.18 -1.54
N ILE A 34 -3.24 -4.39 -1.31
CA ILE A 34 -4.03 -5.58 -1.01
C ILE A 34 -4.06 -5.77 0.50
N VAL A 35 -5.26 -5.90 1.07
CA VAL A 35 -5.50 -6.14 2.49
C VAL A 35 -6.41 -7.35 2.65
N ASP A 36 -6.34 -8.00 3.81
CA ASP A 36 -7.37 -8.95 4.25
C ASP A 36 -8.44 -8.23 5.10
N ASN A 37 -9.52 -8.96 5.38
CA ASN A 37 -10.69 -8.48 6.09
C ASN A 37 -10.94 -9.35 7.34
N GLU A 38 -9.87 -9.77 8.02
CA GLU A 38 -9.96 -10.45 9.32
C GLU A 38 -10.50 -9.52 10.43
#